data_AF-A0A534R8T1-F1
#
_entry.id   AF-A0A534R8T1-F1
#
_cell.length_a   1.000
_cell.length_b   1.000
_cell.length_c   1.000
_cell.angle_alpha   90.00
_cell.angle_beta   90.00
_cell.angle_gamma   90.00
#
_symmetry.space_group_name_H-M   'P 1'
#
loop_
_entity.id
_entity.type
_entity.pdbx_description
1 polymer ?
#
loop_
_entity_poly.entity_id
_entity_poly.type
_entity_poly.pdbx_seq_one_letter_code
_entity_poly.pdbx_strand_id
1 'polypeptide(L)'
;MASALGTLLAVAAPGSVARAATPGQQCAASKIKAAGKKAACLLLLDGKVAGGAMADPIKVQRCADRLGDPEKGAFARAEARGGCAIGGDAAMVEGTVDAFVVDVYGALNVGTPNACQAAKLRAAGKKAGCLLVLQARNAAGRGLDADKVQVCKDRLSGPDGTFAREEAQGGCMTTLDADTIEMKVDAFVDAIVAAEPTAATCATAGCPPPVACDTMAGACWQPPLVTRPQYQLQAAHTPSGNCDFVASGGIDTAISAMPFTGGPAVSPEVYDIDFLMDTLCAPGGSNDVDNTAGVNAIHTAGAKAICYVDAGTDEPFRPDHQAFVDFDTACGGCLFGKPVGGFREEHWLDIDDGQGQRTFILGQVSARVDRCKTDGFDAVEFDNVEAYPNNTGLPISEATQLLFNTALANLAHTKGLTVGLKNDVAQVTELRPYFDFAINEECQEFNECSTLDPFVVAGKPVYQVEYQVGAGTVCPAAKGANRNAILKSVDLFDTPWTPCR
;
A
#
# COMPACT_ATOMS: atom_id res chain seq x y z
N MET A 1 -51.88 -42.66 -17.97
CA MET A 1 -50.44 -42.87 -17.80
C MET A 1 -49.70 -41.78 -18.55
N ALA A 2 -49.23 -40.75 -17.85
CA ALA A 2 -48.30 -39.75 -18.38
C ALA A 2 -47.48 -39.24 -17.20
N SER A 3 -46.20 -39.62 -17.17
CA SER A 3 -45.24 -39.30 -16.12
C SER A 3 -44.88 -37.83 -16.13
N ALA A 4 -44.96 -37.17 -14.97
CA ALA A 4 -44.33 -35.89 -14.73
C ALA A 4 -42.83 -36.11 -14.50
N LEU A 5 -41.99 -35.63 -15.42
CA LEU A 5 -40.55 -35.50 -15.19
C LEU A 5 -40.32 -34.26 -14.29
N GLY A 6 -39.89 -34.50 -13.06
CA GLY A 6 -39.33 -33.46 -12.19
C GLY A 6 -37.89 -33.19 -12.59
N THR A 7 -37.63 -32.00 -13.13
CA THR A 7 -36.27 -31.52 -13.38
C THR A 7 -35.70 -30.97 -12.08
N LEU A 8 -34.80 -31.72 -11.45
CA LEU A 8 -33.95 -31.23 -10.36
C LEU A 8 -33.08 -30.08 -10.91
N LEU A 9 -33.34 -28.84 -10.47
CA LEU A 9 -32.34 -27.78 -10.57
C LEU A 9 -31.23 -28.08 -9.56
N ALA A 10 -30.08 -28.54 -10.05
CA ALA A 10 -28.86 -28.56 -9.28
C ALA A 10 -28.44 -27.10 -9.01
N VAL A 11 -28.54 -26.66 -7.76
CA VAL A 11 -27.91 -25.43 -7.28
C VAL A 11 -26.41 -25.66 -7.34
N ALA A 12 -25.75 -25.13 -8.37
CA ALA A 12 -24.31 -25.05 -8.42
C ALA A 12 -23.87 -24.07 -7.32
N ALA A 13 -23.16 -24.57 -6.31
CA ALA A 13 -22.44 -23.72 -5.37
C ALA A 13 -21.50 -22.80 -6.16
N PRO A 14 -21.39 -21.50 -5.83
CA PRO A 14 -20.41 -20.64 -6.47
C PRO A 14 -19.03 -21.21 -6.19
N GLY A 15 -18.37 -21.69 -7.25
CA GLY A 15 -16.97 -22.06 -7.18
C GLY A 15 -16.19 -20.85 -6.68
N SER A 16 -15.49 -21.01 -5.57
CA SER A 16 -14.56 -20.02 -5.04
C SER A 16 -13.53 -19.69 -6.11
N VAL A 17 -13.74 -18.58 -6.82
CA VAL A 17 -12.73 -18.00 -7.70
C VAL A 17 -11.55 -17.68 -6.78
N ALA A 18 -10.43 -18.37 -6.96
CA ALA A 18 -9.24 -18.12 -6.17
C ALA A 18 -8.87 -16.63 -6.36
N ARG A 19 -8.97 -15.85 -5.28
CA ARG A 19 -8.66 -14.42 -5.29
C ARG A 19 -7.20 -14.26 -5.73
N ALA A 20 -6.95 -13.34 -6.66
CA ALA A 20 -5.59 -13.03 -7.07
C ALA A 20 -4.77 -12.57 -5.84
N ALA A 21 -3.49 -12.96 -5.78
CA ALA A 21 -2.62 -12.56 -4.69
C ALA A 21 -2.45 -11.03 -4.69
N THR A 22 -2.53 -10.41 -3.51
CA THR A 22 -2.29 -8.97 -3.34
C THR A 22 -0.84 -8.61 -3.71
N PRO A 23 -0.54 -7.35 -4.05
CA PRO A 23 0.84 -6.90 -4.25
C PRO A 23 1.79 -7.29 -3.11
N GLY A 24 1.39 -7.10 -1.84
CA GLY A 24 2.18 -7.51 -0.68
C GLY A 24 2.41 -9.00 -0.54
N GLN A 25 1.39 -9.81 -0.83
CA GLN A 25 1.55 -11.27 -0.92
C GLN A 25 2.56 -11.68 -2.01
N GLN A 26 2.55 -11.00 -3.16
CA GLN A 26 3.48 -11.29 -4.25
C GLN A 26 4.91 -10.85 -3.93
N CYS A 27 5.08 -9.72 -3.24
CA CYS A 27 6.38 -9.25 -2.79
C CYS A 27 6.98 -10.22 -1.76
N ALA A 28 6.27 -10.51 -0.67
CA ALA A 28 6.72 -11.45 0.37
C ALA A 28 7.09 -12.82 -0.23
N ALA A 29 6.23 -13.37 -1.11
CA ALA A 29 6.52 -14.61 -1.82
C ALA A 29 7.81 -14.56 -2.64
N SER A 30 8.10 -13.42 -3.28
CA SER A 30 9.30 -13.24 -4.09
C SER A 30 10.56 -13.18 -3.22
N LYS A 31 10.52 -12.43 -2.12
CA LYS A 31 11.62 -12.26 -1.15
C LYS A 31 11.94 -13.57 -0.41
N ILE A 32 10.94 -14.24 0.17
CA ILE A 32 11.05 -15.57 0.81
C ILE A 32 11.71 -16.59 -0.12
N LYS A 33 11.24 -16.66 -1.37
CA LYS A 33 11.80 -17.58 -2.38
C LYS A 33 13.25 -17.27 -2.73
N ALA A 34 13.63 -16.00 -2.75
CA ALA A 34 14.98 -15.58 -3.05
C ALA A 34 15.95 -15.95 -1.91
N ALA A 35 15.55 -15.73 -0.66
CA ALA A 35 16.33 -16.14 0.51
C ALA A 35 16.61 -17.64 0.52
N GLY A 36 15.59 -18.47 0.25
CA GLY A 36 15.77 -19.92 0.14
C GLY A 36 16.69 -20.35 -1.01
N LYS A 37 16.66 -19.62 -2.13
CA LYS A 37 17.60 -19.85 -3.24
C LYS A 37 19.03 -19.44 -2.90
N LYS A 38 19.26 -18.36 -2.13
CA LYS A 38 20.59 -17.95 -1.65
C LYS A 38 21.16 -19.01 -0.70
N ALA A 39 20.41 -19.40 0.33
CA ALA A 39 20.82 -20.42 1.31
C ALA A 39 21.18 -21.76 0.63
N ALA A 40 20.34 -22.24 -0.29
CA ALA A 40 20.62 -23.45 -1.05
C ALA A 40 21.88 -23.31 -1.92
N CYS A 41 22.08 -22.15 -2.56
CA CYS A 41 23.24 -21.89 -3.41
C CYS A 41 24.56 -21.97 -2.62
N LEU A 42 24.61 -21.30 -1.46
CA LEU A 42 25.79 -21.26 -0.59
C LEU A 42 26.13 -22.65 -0.05
N LEU A 43 25.18 -23.34 0.61
CA LEU A 43 25.42 -24.68 1.16
C LEU A 43 25.76 -25.73 0.09
N LEU A 44 25.25 -25.58 -1.14
CA LEU A 44 25.66 -26.44 -2.27
C LEU A 44 27.12 -26.20 -2.68
N LEU A 45 27.60 -24.95 -2.64
CA LEU A 45 29.00 -24.61 -2.92
C LEU A 45 29.92 -25.05 -1.78
N ASP A 46 29.54 -24.81 -0.53
CA ASP A 46 30.28 -25.27 0.64
C ASP A 46 30.39 -26.79 0.64
N GLY A 47 29.31 -27.49 0.28
CA GLY A 47 29.34 -28.93 0.09
C GLY A 47 30.28 -29.37 -1.05
N LYS A 48 30.54 -28.56 -2.08
CA LYS A 48 31.57 -28.89 -3.10
C LYS A 48 32.97 -28.72 -2.54
N VAL A 49 33.21 -27.64 -1.81
CA VAL A 49 34.51 -27.36 -1.17
C VAL A 49 34.83 -28.41 -0.11
N ALA A 50 33.86 -28.76 0.73
CA ALA A 50 33.97 -29.85 1.69
C ALA A 50 34.30 -31.19 1.01
N GLY A 51 33.80 -31.42 -0.22
CA GLY A 51 34.12 -32.61 -1.00
C GLY A 51 35.51 -32.61 -1.66
N GLY A 52 36.32 -31.56 -1.45
CA GLY A 52 37.67 -31.42 -2.02
C GLY A 52 37.77 -30.59 -3.29
N ALA A 53 36.68 -29.94 -3.74
CA ALA A 53 36.77 -28.99 -4.85
C ALA A 53 37.39 -27.66 -4.38
N MET A 54 38.07 -26.94 -5.28
CA MET A 54 38.47 -25.56 -5.00
C MET A 54 37.25 -24.63 -4.99
N ALA A 55 37.26 -23.66 -4.06
CA ALA A 55 36.24 -22.62 -4.01
C ALA A 55 36.27 -21.78 -5.30
N ASP A 56 35.09 -21.54 -5.89
CA ASP A 56 34.91 -20.66 -7.04
C ASP A 56 34.39 -19.31 -6.54
N PRO A 57 35.25 -18.30 -6.37
CA PRO A 57 34.86 -17.03 -5.77
C PRO A 57 33.78 -16.30 -6.58
N ILE A 58 33.74 -16.49 -7.91
CA ILE A 58 32.73 -15.87 -8.78
C ILE A 58 31.35 -16.48 -8.52
N LYS A 59 31.28 -17.81 -8.32
CA LYS A 59 30.02 -18.48 -7.98
C LYS A 59 29.54 -18.12 -6.58
N VAL A 60 30.45 -18.04 -5.61
CA VAL A 60 30.13 -17.62 -4.23
C VAL A 60 29.56 -16.22 -4.23
N GLN A 61 30.24 -15.27 -4.88
CA GLN A 61 29.78 -13.89 -4.98
C GLN A 61 28.40 -13.80 -5.65
N ARG A 62 28.18 -14.54 -6.74
CA ARG A 62 26.86 -14.59 -7.39
C ARG A 62 25.75 -15.15 -6.50
N CYS A 63 26.06 -16.09 -5.60
CA CYS A 63 25.10 -16.54 -4.60
C CYS A 63 24.84 -15.44 -3.55
N ALA A 64 25.90 -14.74 -3.11
CA ALA A 64 25.84 -13.68 -2.12
C ALA A 64 24.98 -12.49 -2.60
N ASP A 65 25.22 -12.01 -3.82
CA ASP A 65 24.54 -10.85 -4.46
C ASP A 65 23.07 -11.13 -4.83
N ARG A 66 22.54 -12.31 -4.50
CA ARG A 66 21.22 -12.74 -4.98
C ARG A 66 20.08 -11.90 -4.40
N LEU A 67 20.25 -11.34 -3.20
CA LEU A 67 19.20 -10.59 -2.53
C LEU A 67 19.38 -9.08 -2.72
N GLY A 68 20.48 -8.52 -2.20
CA GLY A 68 20.70 -7.10 -2.00
C GLY A 68 21.47 -6.35 -3.08
N ASP A 69 21.77 -6.97 -4.23
CA ASP A 69 22.27 -6.20 -5.38
C ASP A 69 21.26 -5.07 -5.72
N PRO A 70 21.67 -3.78 -5.69
CA PRO A 70 20.73 -2.65 -5.80
C PRO A 70 19.97 -2.59 -7.13
N GLU A 71 20.51 -3.16 -8.21
CA GLU A 71 19.90 -3.11 -9.54
C GLU A 71 19.27 -4.45 -9.96
N LYS A 72 19.87 -5.55 -9.52
CA LYS A 72 19.62 -6.92 -10.00
C LYS A 72 19.32 -7.89 -8.85
N GLY A 73 19.26 -7.39 -7.63
CA GLY A 73 18.83 -8.15 -6.47
C GLY A 73 17.38 -8.60 -6.61
N ALA A 74 17.04 -9.72 -5.99
CA ALA A 74 15.65 -10.16 -5.94
C ALA A 74 14.77 -9.20 -5.12
N PHE A 75 15.33 -8.56 -4.10
CA PHE A 75 14.63 -7.65 -3.20
C PHE A 75 14.35 -6.32 -3.90
N ALA A 76 15.37 -5.67 -4.45
CA ALA A 76 15.21 -4.42 -5.20
C ALA A 76 14.16 -4.55 -6.32
N ARG A 77 14.15 -5.67 -7.06
CA ARG A 77 13.13 -5.94 -8.09
C ARG A 77 11.73 -6.22 -7.54
N ALA A 78 11.62 -6.74 -6.32
CA ALA A 78 10.32 -6.97 -5.69
C ALA A 78 9.76 -5.62 -5.20
N GLU A 79 10.58 -4.82 -4.53
CA GLU A 79 10.24 -3.50 -4.01
C GLU A 79 9.89 -2.51 -5.11
N ALA A 80 10.64 -2.49 -6.22
CA ALA A 80 10.34 -1.64 -7.37
C ALA A 80 9.00 -1.97 -8.08
N ARG A 81 8.36 -3.12 -7.78
CA ARG A 81 7.01 -3.42 -8.26
C ARG A 81 5.90 -2.89 -7.33
N GLY A 82 6.25 -2.42 -6.14
CA GLY A 82 5.31 -1.96 -5.13
C GLY A 82 4.68 -3.07 -4.30
N GLY A 83 3.97 -2.66 -3.25
CA GLY A 83 3.17 -3.54 -2.38
C GLY A 83 3.92 -4.22 -1.24
N CYS A 84 5.24 -4.13 -1.15
CA CYS A 84 5.97 -4.83 -0.09
C CYS A 84 5.56 -4.30 1.30
N ALA A 85 5.27 -5.22 2.23
CA ALA A 85 4.96 -4.86 3.61
C ALA A 85 6.12 -4.09 4.26
N ILE A 86 7.34 -4.53 3.98
CA ILE A 86 8.61 -3.95 4.43
C ILE A 86 9.49 -3.74 3.19
N GLY A 87 10.15 -2.58 3.12
CA GLY A 87 11.15 -2.24 2.10
C GLY A 87 12.53 -2.01 2.73
N GLY A 88 13.60 -2.12 1.94
CA GLY A 88 14.97 -1.83 2.40
C GLY A 88 15.54 -2.87 3.39
N ASP A 89 14.93 -4.05 3.48
CA ASP A 89 15.24 -5.13 4.43
C ASP A 89 16.26 -6.15 3.91
N ALA A 90 16.75 -5.99 2.68
CA ALA A 90 17.63 -6.95 2.02
C ALA A 90 18.86 -7.31 2.87
N ALA A 91 19.52 -6.33 3.49
CA ALA A 91 20.71 -6.56 4.32
C ALA A 91 20.41 -7.38 5.58
N MET A 92 19.25 -7.16 6.20
CA MET A 92 18.81 -7.90 7.39
C MET A 92 18.52 -9.37 7.04
N VAL A 93 17.84 -9.60 5.92
CA VAL A 93 17.57 -10.95 5.42
C VAL A 93 18.86 -11.64 4.97
N GLU A 94 19.79 -10.91 4.34
CA GLU A 94 21.11 -11.43 3.99
C GLU A 94 21.88 -11.89 5.23
N GLY A 95 21.92 -11.09 6.29
CA GLY A 95 22.54 -11.48 7.55
C GLY A 95 21.91 -12.73 8.15
N THR A 96 20.59 -12.88 8.05
CA THR A 96 19.87 -14.09 8.52
C THR A 96 20.26 -15.34 7.71
N VAL A 97 20.36 -15.21 6.38
CA VAL A 97 20.80 -16.30 5.50
C VAL A 97 22.25 -16.69 5.78
N ASP A 98 23.14 -15.71 5.91
CA ASP A 98 24.56 -15.96 6.09
C ASP A 98 24.85 -16.55 7.48
N ALA A 99 24.13 -16.11 8.52
CA ALA A 99 24.17 -16.72 9.85
C ALA A 99 23.72 -18.20 9.81
N PHE A 100 22.62 -18.52 9.12
CA PHE A 100 22.16 -19.91 8.95
C PHE A 100 23.22 -20.80 8.28
N VAL A 101 23.89 -20.30 7.23
CA VAL A 101 24.95 -21.04 6.54
C VAL A 101 26.10 -21.38 7.50
N VAL A 102 26.56 -20.38 8.26
CA VAL A 102 27.62 -20.56 9.28
C VAL A 102 27.19 -21.55 10.36
N ASP A 103 25.95 -21.46 10.83
CA ASP A 103 25.38 -22.33 11.86
C ASP A 103 25.34 -23.80 11.46
N VAL A 104 24.91 -24.08 10.22
CA VAL A 104 24.92 -25.45 9.67
C VAL A 104 26.34 -25.95 9.49
N TYR A 105 27.23 -25.12 8.96
CA TYR A 105 28.63 -25.48 8.74
C TYR A 105 29.34 -25.82 10.06
N GLY A 106 29.14 -25.01 11.10
CA GLY A 106 29.69 -25.24 12.44
C GLY A 106 29.12 -26.48 13.11
N ALA A 107 27.80 -26.70 13.04
CA ALA A 107 27.15 -27.85 13.65
C ALA A 107 27.60 -29.20 13.07
N LEU A 108 27.96 -29.22 11.78
CA LEU A 108 28.48 -30.41 11.10
C LEU A 108 29.99 -30.63 11.30
N ASN A 109 30.68 -29.73 12.01
CA ASN A 109 32.13 -29.73 12.22
C ASN A 109 32.90 -30.07 10.93
N VAL A 110 32.64 -29.32 9.87
CA VAL A 110 33.08 -29.66 8.52
C VAL A 110 34.61 -29.66 8.42
N GLY A 111 35.19 -30.86 8.39
CA GLY A 111 36.58 -31.07 8.01
C GLY A 111 36.73 -31.20 6.48
N THR A 112 37.79 -30.64 5.90
CA THR A 112 38.00 -30.71 4.44
C THR A 112 39.28 -31.47 4.09
N PRO A 113 39.25 -32.42 3.12
CA PRO A 113 38.06 -32.91 2.42
C PRO A 113 37.29 -33.98 3.24
N ASN A 114 35.96 -33.92 3.22
CA ASN A 114 35.08 -34.93 3.79
C ASN A 114 33.78 -35.07 2.96
N ALA A 115 33.57 -36.26 2.38
CA ALA A 115 32.41 -36.57 1.53
C ALA A 115 31.08 -36.62 2.29
N CYS A 116 31.07 -37.13 3.53
CA CYS A 116 29.86 -37.21 4.35
C CYS A 116 29.36 -35.80 4.70
N GLN A 117 30.23 -34.94 5.24
CA GLN A 117 29.90 -33.55 5.58
C GLN A 117 29.47 -32.77 4.34
N ALA A 118 30.12 -33.01 3.19
CA ALA A 118 29.71 -32.45 1.91
C ALA A 118 28.28 -32.84 1.49
N ALA A 119 27.87 -34.09 1.67
CA ALA A 119 26.52 -34.55 1.37
C ALA A 119 25.48 -33.97 2.36
N LYS A 120 25.81 -33.93 3.66
CA LYS A 120 24.98 -33.33 4.71
C LYS A 120 24.71 -31.84 4.46
N LEU A 121 25.73 -31.05 4.13
CA LEU A 121 25.59 -29.62 3.75
C LEU A 121 24.61 -29.43 2.57
N ARG A 122 24.79 -30.21 1.50
CA ARG A 122 23.92 -30.13 0.31
C ARG A 122 22.47 -30.51 0.64
N ALA A 123 22.27 -31.47 1.53
CA ALA A 123 20.94 -31.89 1.96
C ALA A 123 20.24 -30.78 2.77
N ALA A 124 20.94 -30.15 3.72
CA ALA A 124 20.44 -29.02 4.50
C ALA A 124 20.02 -27.86 3.59
N GLY A 125 20.88 -27.46 2.64
CA GLY A 125 20.56 -26.41 1.67
C GLY A 125 19.36 -26.75 0.77
N LYS A 126 19.25 -28.00 0.32
CA LYS A 126 18.09 -28.47 -0.46
C LYS A 126 16.80 -28.48 0.37
N LYS A 127 16.84 -28.84 1.66
CA LYS A 127 15.66 -28.80 2.54
C LYS A 127 15.20 -27.36 2.74
N ALA A 128 16.11 -26.46 3.15
CA ALA A 128 15.80 -25.04 3.37
C ALA A 128 15.19 -24.38 2.12
N GLY A 129 15.81 -24.58 0.95
CA GLY A 129 15.27 -24.06 -0.32
C GLY A 129 13.91 -24.66 -0.71
N CYS A 130 13.63 -25.92 -0.33
CA CYS A 130 12.33 -26.58 -0.58
C CYS A 130 11.23 -25.96 0.27
N LEU A 131 11.47 -25.85 1.58
CA LEU A 131 10.51 -25.29 2.53
C LEU A 131 10.19 -23.83 2.20
N LEU A 132 11.19 -23.00 1.92
CA LEU A 132 10.96 -21.60 1.56
C LEU A 132 10.25 -21.41 0.21
N VAL A 133 10.40 -22.35 -0.73
CA VAL A 133 9.58 -22.33 -1.96
C VAL A 133 8.10 -22.64 -1.65
N LEU A 134 7.82 -23.52 -0.69
CA LEU A 134 6.45 -23.81 -0.26
C LEU A 134 5.88 -22.65 0.55
N GLN A 135 6.66 -22.04 1.46
CA GLN A 135 6.24 -20.86 2.20
C GLN A 135 5.98 -19.66 1.29
N ALA A 136 6.80 -19.46 0.24
CA ALA A 136 6.52 -18.45 -0.77
C ALA A 136 5.19 -18.68 -1.50
N ARG A 137 4.79 -19.94 -1.72
CA ARG A 137 3.46 -20.23 -2.29
C ARG A 137 2.34 -19.93 -1.29
N ASN A 138 2.57 -20.24 -0.02
CA ASN A 138 1.64 -19.93 1.05
C ASN A 138 1.42 -18.42 1.19
N ALA A 139 2.51 -17.64 1.21
CA ALA A 139 2.48 -16.18 1.21
C ALA A 139 1.71 -15.61 0.01
N ALA A 140 1.81 -16.24 -1.17
CA ALA A 140 1.04 -15.87 -2.36
C ALA A 140 -0.43 -16.34 -2.34
N GLY A 141 -0.99 -16.71 -1.18
CA GLY A 141 -2.38 -17.15 -1.03
C GLY A 141 -2.70 -18.52 -1.63
N ARG A 142 -1.68 -19.32 -2.01
CA ARG A 142 -1.88 -20.64 -2.67
C ARG A 142 -1.95 -21.82 -1.68
N GLY A 143 -1.90 -21.52 -0.39
CA GLY A 143 -1.89 -22.50 0.70
C GLY A 143 -0.58 -23.28 0.82
N LEU A 144 -0.43 -23.98 1.96
CA LEU A 144 0.70 -24.82 2.29
C LEU A 144 0.31 -26.30 2.20
N ASP A 145 0.91 -27.01 1.25
CA ASP A 145 0.66 -28.43 0.98
C ASP A 145 1.45 -29.30 1.97
N ALA A 146 0.76 -29.92 2.93
CA ALA A 146 1.37 -30.68 4.01
C ALA A 146 2.21 -31.87 3.51
N ASP A 147 1.77 -32.56 2.45
CA ASP A 147 2.50 -33.70 1.89
C ASP A 147 3.81 -33.24 1.25
N LYS A 148 3.79 -32.10 0.53
CA LYS A 148 5.02 -31.51 -0.02
C LYS A 148 5.97 -31.02 1.07
N VAL A 149 5.44 -30.47 2.17
CA VAL A 149 6.26 -30.09 3.33
C VAL A 149 6.95 -31.32 3.89
N GLN A 150 6.23 -32.43 4.05
CA GLN A 150 6.81 -33.67 4.55
C GLN A 150 7.91 -34.20 3.62
N VAL A 151 7.69 -34.20 2.30
CA VAL A 151 8.72 -34.57 1.31
C VAL A 151 9.98 -33.70 1.42
N CYS A 152 9.85 -32.41 1.76
CA CYS A 152 11.01 -31.57 2.02
C CYS A 152 11.75 -31.99 3.30
N LYS A 153 11.01 -32.29 4.39
CA LYS A 153 11.56 -32.71 5.69
C LYS A 153 12.29 -34.06 5.61
N ASP A 154 11.72 -35.02 4.89
CA ASP A 154 12.28 -36.38 4.76
C ASP A 154 13.67 -36.41 4.09
N ARG A 155 14.14 -35.30 3.51
CA ARG A 155 15.49 -35.20 2.91
C ARG A 155 16.63 -35.40 3.89
N LEU A 156 16.47 -34.98 5.16
CA LEU A 156 17.52 -35.17 6.18
C LEU A 156 17.31 -36.50 6.91
N SER A 157 16.16 -36.65 7.58
CA SER A 157 15.89 -37.67 8.60
C SER A 157 14.86 -38.75 8.19
N GLY A 158 14.36 -38.75 6.95
CA GLY A 158 13.48 -39.82 6.47
C GLY A 158 14.17 -41.20 6.42
N PRO A 159 13.41 -42.30 6.20
CA PRO A 159 13.98 -43.65 6.08
C PRO A 159 15.09 -43.77 5.01
N ASP A 160 14.98 -42.97 3.95
CA ASP A 160 15.98 -42.81 2.87
C ASP A 160 16.72 -41.47 2.95
N GLY A 161 16.69 -40.83 4.12
CA GLY A 161 17.28 -39.53 4.38
C GLY A 161 18.80 -39.53 4.19
N THR A 162 19.32 -38.38 3.74
CA THR A 162 20.75 -38.28 3.41
C THR A 162 21.62 -38.51 4.64
N PHE A 163 21.21 -38.08 5.84
CA PHE A 163 22.04 -38.21 7.03
C PHE A 163 22.24 -39.66 7.43
N ALA A 164 21.15 -40.43 7.53
CA ALA A 164 21.21 -41.86 7.83
C ALA A 164 22.04 -42.63 6.79
N ARG A 165 21.86 -42.31 5.49
CA ARG A 165 22.61 -42.96 4.41
C ARG A 165 24.11 -42.72 4.49
N GLU A 166 24.55 -41.47 4.72
CA GLU A 166 25.97 -41.13 4.77
C GLU A 166 26.62 -41.64 6.06
N GLU A 167 25.91 -41.61 7.20
CA GLU A 167 26.41 -42.16 8.47
C GLU A 167 26.61 -43.68 8.39
N ALA A 168 25.74 -44.40 7.70
CA ALA A 168 25.90 -45.83 7.45
C ALA A 168 27.12 -46.17 6.57
N GLN A 169 27.57 -45.25 5.72
CA GLN A 169 28.79 -45.42 4.91
C GLN A 169 30.08 -45.14 5.71
N GLY A 170 29.98 -44.41 6.83
CA GLY A 170 31.11 -44.07 7.69
C GLY A 170 31.94 -42.88 7.20
N GLY A 171 32.92 -42.45 8.03
CA GLY A 171 33.81 -41.33 7.70
C GLY A 171 33.26 -39.92 7.99
N CYS A 172 32.09 -39.84 8.62
CA CYS A 172 31.53 -38.57 9.07
C CYS A 172 32.28 -38.02 10.30
N MET A 173 32.56 -36.71 10.31
CA MET A 173 33.10 -36.00 11.49
C MET A 173 32.11 -35.95 12.66
N THR A 174 30.82 -35.90 12.34
CA THR A 174 29.69 -35.86 13.28
C THR A 174 28.63 -36.87 12.85
N THR A 175 27.94 -37.45 13.83
CA THR A 175 26.86 -38.44 13.64
C THR A 175 25.69 -38.11 14.56
N LEU A 176 24.49 -38.62 14.27
CA LEU A 176 23.27 -38.33 15.06
C LEU A 176 22.97 -36.83 15.16
N ASP A 177 23.35 -36.07 14.13
CA ASP A 177 23.20 -34.61 14.05
C ASP A 177 21.98 -34.18 13.19
N ALA A 178 21.21 -35.13 12.68
CA ALA A 178 20.04 -34.87 11.84
C ALA A 178 19.03 -33.95 12.52
N ASP A 179 18.62 -34.25 13.76
CA ASP A 179 17.64 -33.46 14.51
C ASP A 179 18.16 -32.03 14.80
N THR A 180 19.45 -31.89 15.07
CA THR A 180 20.09 -30.58 15.27
C THR A 180 20.02 -29.73 14.00
N ILE A 181 20.33 -30.33 12.83
CA ILE A 181 20.23 -29.62 11.56
C ILE A 181 18.77 -29.37 11.16
N GLU A 182 17.86 -30.28 11.47
CA GLU A 182 16.41 -30.11 11.30
C GLU A 182 15.93 -28.86 12.04
N MET A 183 16.24 -28.73 13.33
CA MET A 183 15.89 -27.55 14.13
C MET A 183 16.48 -26.26 13.58
N LYS A 184 17.74 -26.28 13.14
CA LYS A 184 18.39 -25.09 12.53
C LYS A 184 17.73 -24.67 11.23
N VAL A 185 17.35 -25.63 10.38
CA VAL A 185 16.63 -25.35 9.13
C VAL A 185 15.24 -24.79 9.42
N ASP A 186 14.51 -25.39 10.36
CA ASP A 186 13.15 -24.95 10.68
C ASP A 186 13.17 -23.54 11.30
N ALA A 187 14.08 -23.27 12.24
CA ALA A 187 14.27 -21.93 12.81
C ALA A 187 14.65 -20.87 11.75
N PHE A 188 15.49 -21.23 10.78
CA PHE A 188 15.82 -20.35 9.66
C PHE A 188 14.60 -20.09 8.76
N VAL A 189 13.80 -21.11 8.46
CA VAL A 189 12.57 -20.95 7.66
C VAL A 189 11.61 -20.00 8.36
N ASP A 190 11.39 -20.17 9.66
CA ASP A 190 10.50 -19.34 10.46
C ASP A 190 11.01 -17.89 10.53
N ALA A 191 12.32 -17.69 10.71
CA ALA A 191 12.92 -16.34 10.72
C ALA A 191 12.71 -15.60 9.39
N ILE A 192 12.88 -16.28 8.25
CA ILE A 192 12.66 -15.68 6.92
C ILE A 192 11.18 -15.37 6.69
N VAL A 193 10.26 -16.26 7.09
CA VAL A 193 8.82 -16.00 6.93
C VAL A 193 8.36 -14.85 7.82
N ALA A 194 8.89 -14.74 9.04
CA ALA A 194 8.58 -13.65 9.95
C ALA A 194 9.14 -12.30 9.48
N ALA A 195 10.31 -12.30 8.83
CA ALA A 195 10.90 -11.09 8.25
C ALA A 195 10.12 -10.56 7.03
N GLU A 196 9.26 -11.39 6.44
CA GLU A 196 8.57 -11.11 5.16
C GLU A 196 7.05 -11.22 5.29
N PRO A 197 6.41 -10.34 6.10
CA PRO A 197 4.96 -10.36 6.26
C PRO A 197 4.25 -10.01 4.94
N THR A 198 3.04 -10.52 4.76
CA THR A 198 2.24 -10.27 3.55
C THR A 198 1.50 -8.94 3.56
N ALA A 199 1.46 -8.26 4.71
CA ALA A 199 0.88 -6.93 4.89
C ALA A 199 1.56 -6.24 6.10
N ALA A 200 1.68 -4.92 6.04
CA ALA A 200 2.14 -4.12 7.17
C ALA A 200 1.01 -3.86 8.18
N THR A 201 1.40 -3.58 9.43
CA THR A 201 0.50 -3.06 10.47
C THR A 201 1.10 -1.81 11.08
N CYS A 202 0.28 -0.95 11.69
CA CYS A 202 0.77 0.22 12.43
C CYS A 202 1.75 -0.18 13.55
N ALA A 203 1.52 -1.32 14.19
CA ALA A 203 2.38 -1.83 15.26
C ALA A 203 3.78 -2.19 14.75
N THR A 204 3.87 -2.86 13.59
CA THR A 204 5.16 -3.22 12.98
C THR A 204 5.83 -2.04 12.29
N ALA A 205 5.06 -1.10 11.75
CA ALA A 205 5.56 0.10 11.10
C ALA A 205 6.04 1.17 12.10
N GLY A 206 5.58 1.10 13.36
CA GLY A 206 5.91 2.08 14.39
C GLY A 206 5.10 3.38 14.28
N CYS A 207 3.85 3.30 13.81
CA CYS A 207 2.97 4.46 13.70
C CYS A 207 2.73 5.12 15.07
N PRO A 208 2.71 6.46 15.15
CA PRO A 208 2.27 7.15 16.35
C PRO A 208 0.80 6.82 16.62
N PRO A 209 0.33 6.82 17.88
CA PRO A 209 -1.09 6.61 18.17
C PRO A 209 -1.96 7.72 17.54
N PRO A 210 -3.25 7.46 17.26
CA PRO A 210 -4.17 8.50 16.82
C PRO A 210 -4.27 9.64 17.84
N VAL A 211 -4.17 10.87 17.35
CA VAL A 211 -4.40 12.09 18.13
C VAL A 211 -5.87 12.47 18.00
N ALA A 212 -6.49 12.98 19.06
CA ALA A 212 -7.84 13.54 18.96
C ALA A 212 -7.79 14.92 18.32
N CYS A 213 -8.78 15.28 17.50
CA CYS A 213 -8.87 16.62 16.94
C CYS A 213 -8.87 17.70 18.02
N ASP A 214 -7.99 18.70 17.88
CA ASP A 214 -7.80 19.77 18.84
C ASP A 214 -8.91 20.82 18.72
N THR A 215 -9.90 20.73 19.60
CA THR A 215 -11.05 21.65 19.67
C THR A 215 -10.67 23.06 20.13
N MET A 216 -9.45 23.26 20.66
CA MET A 216 -8.93 24.60 20.95
C MET A 216 -8.32 25.24 19.70
N ALA A 217 -7.87 24.42 18.75
CA ALA A 217 -7.27 24.87 17.50
C ALA A 217 -8.31 25.10 16.40
N GLY A 218 -9.45 24.40 16.41
CA GLY A 218 -10.49 24.50 15.38
C GLY A 218 -11.80 23.82 15.78
N ALA A 219 -12.78 23.82 14.87
CA ALA A 219 -14.14 23.36 15.17
C ALA A 219 -14.29 21.83 15.22
N CYS A 220 -13.33 21.07 14.69
CA CYS A 220 -13.35 19.60 14.67
C CYS A 220 -14.69 19.02 14.21
N TRP A 221 -15.14 19.47 13.04
CA TRP A 221 -16.43 19.11 12.47
C TRP A 221 -16.61 17.57 12.44
N GLN A 222 -17.69 17.07 13.04
CA GLN A 222 -18.02 15.66 13.01
C GLN A 222 -18.99 15.40 11.84
N PRO A 223 -18.53 14.81 10.73
CA PRO A 223 -19.35 14.67 9.55
C PRO A 223 -20.44 13.61 9.78
N PRO A 224 -21.73 13.91 9.50
CA PRO A 224 -22.79 12.93 9.63
C PRO A 224 -22.59 11.75 8.68
N LEU A 225 -22.94 10.54 9.12
CA LEU A 225 -22.84 9.32 8.32
C LEU A 225 -23.54 9.44 6.95
N VAL A 226 -24.66 10.16 6.91
CA VAL A 226 -25.41 10.46 5.69
C VAL A 226 -25.31 11.95 5.41
N THR A 227 -24.53 12.29 4.39
CA THR A 227 -24.25 13.67 3.96
C THR A 227 -24.08 13.66 2.44
N ARG A 228 -24.57 14.67 1.73
CA ARG A 228 -24.44 14.76 0.25
C ARG A 228 -23.16 15.53 -0.15
N PRO A 229 -22.14 14.88 -0.73
CA PRO A 229 -20.93 15.56 -1.15
C PRO A 229 -21.08 16.23 -2.52
N GLN A 230 -20.33 17.29 -2.75
CA GLN A 230 -19.95 17.80 -4.05
C GLN A 230 -18.43 17.81 -4.11
N TYR A 231 -17.86 17.21 -5.16
CA TYR A 231 -16.43 17.20 -5.41
C TYR A 231 -16.17 18.11 -6.61
N GLN A 232 -15.59 19.28 -6.36
CA GLN A 232 -15.37 20.32 -7.36
C GLN A 232 -13.96 20.91 -7.19
N LEU A 233 -13.01 20.34 -7.92
CA LEU A 233 -11.62 20.81 -7.93
C LEU A 233 -11.32 21.83 -9.02
N GLN A 234 -12.23 22.02 -9.97
CA GLN A 234 -12.10 23.02 -11.02
C GLN A 234 -13.18 24.11 -10.88
N ALA A 235 -12.83 25.34 -11.23
CA ALA A 235 -13.80 26.42 -11.29
C ALA A 235 -14.85 26.16 -12.38
N ALA A 236 -16.12 26.37 -12.03
CA ALA A 236 -17.19 26.39 -13.02
C ALA A 236 -16.91 27.50 -14.05
N HIS A 237 -17.24 27.22 -15.30
CA HIS A 237 -16.99 28.15 -16.40
C HIS A 237 -18.23 28.34 -17.26
N THR A 238 -18.37 29.55 -17.78
CA THR A 238 -19.39 29.87 -18.78
C THR A 238 -19.11 29.12 -20.10
N PRO A 239 -20.07 28.99 -21.03
CA PRO A 239 -19.82 28.37 -22.33
C PRO A 239 -18.71 29.02 -23.17
N SER A 240 -18.35 30.27 -22.86
CA SER A 240 -17.22 30.97 -23.48
C SER A 240 -15.87 30.73 -22.78
N GLY A 241 -15.83 29.88 -21.74
CA GLY A 241 -14.62 29.52 -21.01
C GLY A 241 -14.14 30.59 -20.00
N ASN A 242 -15.02 31.50 -19.58
CA ASN A 242 -14.72 32.47 -18.52
C ASN A 242 -15.17 31.93 -17.16
N CYS A 243 -14.50 32.32 -16.08
CA CYS A 243 -14.95 32.06 -14.70
C CYS A 243 -16.44 32.34 -14.54
N ASP A 244 -17.20 31.33 -14.14
CA ASP A 244 -18.55 31.50 -13.62
C ASP A 244 -18.48 31.63 -12.09
N PHE A 245 -19.54 32.12 -11.44
CA PHE A 245 -19.58 32.28 -9.98
C PHE A 245 -18.36 33.03 -9.38
N VAL A 246 -17.96 34.13 -10.02
CA VAL A 246 -16.77 34.93 -9.63
C VAL A 246 -16.75 35.29 -8.14
N ALA A 247 -17.92 35.56 -7.54
CA ALA A 247 -18.02 35.94 -6.13
C ALA A 247 -17.65 34.81 -5.14
N SER A 248 -17.72 33.55 -5.56
CA SER A 248 -17.33 32.37 -4.80
C SER A 248 -16.06 31.71 -5.35
N GLY A 249 -15.28 32.43 -6.18
CA GLY A 249 -14.05 31.89 -6.75
C GLY A 249 -14.27 30.71 -7.72
N GLY A 250 -15.45 30.63 -8.37
CA GLY A 250 -15.75 29.53 -9.29
C GLY A 250 -16.58 28.39 -8.70
N ILE A 251 -16.89 28.43 -7.40
CA ILE A 251 -17.63 27.35 -6.72
C ILE A 251 -19.15 27.53 -6.86
N ASP A 252 -19.83 26.57 -7.47
CA ASP A 252 -21.30 26.59 -7.59
C ASP A 252 -21.97 26.08 -6.31
N THR A 253 -22.29 27.02 -5.42
CA THR A 253 -23.03 26.75 -4.18
C THR A 253 -24.55 26.71 -4.37
N ALA A 254 -25.05 27.03 -5.57
CA ALA A 254 -26.46 26.97 -5.91
C ALA A 254 -26.85 25.65 -6.58
N ILE A 255 -25.88 24.77 -6.85
CA ILE A 255 -26.10 23.50 -7.53
C ILE A 255 -27.20 22.66 -6.84
N SER A 256 -28.08 22.10 -7.65
CA SER A 256 -29.09 21.15 -7.21
C SER A 256 -29.42 20.17 -8.32
N ALA A 257 -29.78 18.95 -7.93
CA ALA A 257 -30.15 17.90 -8.86
C ALA A 257 -31.20 16.98 -8.22
N MET A 258 -32.00 16.34 -9.06
CA MET A 258 -32.89 15.26 -8.60
C MET A 258 -32.01 14.05 -8.26
N PRO A 259 -32.07 13.51 -7.04
CA PRO A 259 -31.26 12.36 -6.70
C PRO A 259 -31.74 11.12 -7.47
N PHE A 260 -30.82 10.19 -7.74
CA PHE A 260 -31.15 8.95 -8.46
C PHE A 260 -32.30 8.18 -7.82
N THR A 261 -32.42 8.24 -6.50
CA THR A 261 -33.49 7.58 -5.74
C THR A 261 -34.87 8.24 -5.91
N GLY A 262 -34.96 9.35 -6.63
CA GLY A 262 -36.16 10.15 -6.84
C GLY A 262 -36.49 11.06 -5.65
N GLY A 263 -37.49 11.92 -5.80
CA GLY A 263 -37.84 12.95 -4.82
C GLY A 263 -37.63 14.36 -5.36
N PRO A 264 -37.72 15.41 -4.52
CA PRO A 264 -37.38 16.78 -4.93
C PRO A 264 -35.89 16.92 -5.21
N ALA A 265 -35.51 18.02 -5.88
CA ALA A 265 -34.11 18.37 -6.05
C ALA A 265 -33.44 18.55 -4.67
N VAL A 266 -32.20 18.07 -4.56
CA VAL A 266 -31.35 18.16 -3.38
C VAL A 266 -30.12 18.99 -3.70
N SER A 267 -29.51 19.58 -2.67
CA SER A 267 -28.25 20.31 -2.76
C SER A 267 -27.18 19.64 -1.90
N PRO A 268 -25.89 19.86 -2.21
CA PRO A 268 -24.78 19.35 -1.41
C PRO A 268 -24.80 19.93 0.01
N GLU A 269 -24.29 19.14 0.96
CA GLU A 269 -24.13 19.51 2.38
C GLU A 269 -22.65 19.63 2.76
N VAL A 270 -21.77 19.06 1.93
CA VAL A 270 -20.33 19.21 2.02
C VAL A 270 -19.76 19.40 0.62
N TYR A 271 -18.80 20.29 0.50
CA TYR A 271 -18.08 20.61 -0.72
C TYR A 271 -16.61 20.31 -0.49
N ASP A 272 -16.02 19.55 -1.38
CA ASP A 272 -14.59 19.33 -1.46
C ASP A 272 -14.03 20.14 -2.62
N ILE A 273 -13.18 21.10 -2.29
CA ILE A 273 -12.65 22.12 -3.20
C ILE A 273 -11.16 22.31 -2.96
N ASP A 274 -10.45 22.75 -4.00
CA ASP A 274 -9.04 23.10 -3.92
C ASP A 274 -8.80 24.23 -2.90
N PHE A 275 -7.72 24.10 -2.12
CA PHE A 275 -7.30 25.12 -1.15
C PHE A 275 -6.95 26.46 -1.81
N LEU A 276 -6.53 26.41 -3.08
CA LEU A 276 -6.30 27.56 -3.94
C LEU A 276 -7.49 27.81 -4.86
N MET A 277 -7.77 29.07 -5.11
CA MET A 277 -8.69 29.48 -6.15
C MET A 277 -8.11 29.15 -7.52
N ASP A 278 -8.93 28.55 -8.37
CA ASP A 278 -8.58 28.26 -9.76
C ASP A 278 -8.09 29.53 -10.47
N THR A 279 -6.98 29.41 -11.22
CA THR A 279 -6.40 30.51 -12.00
C THR A 279 -7.38 31.19 -12.95
N LEU A 280 -8.42 30.47 -13.40
CA LEU A 280 -9.49 31.03 -14.23
C LEU A 280 -10.27 32.14 -13.50
N CYS A 281 -10.46 31.99 -12.19
CA CYS A 281 -11.21 32.91 -11.33
C CYS A 281 -10.32 33.83 -10.51
N ALA A 282 -9.06 33.44 -10.29
CA ALA A 282 -8.11 34.20 -9.51
C ALA A 282 -7.78 35.56 -10.15
N PRO A 283 -7.68 36.65 -9.36
CA PRO A 283 -7.27 37.95 -9.86
C PRO A 283 -5.94 37.90 -10.63
N GLY A 284 -5.99 38.32 -11.90
CA GLY A 284 -4.81 38.35 -12.77
C GLY A 284 -4.30 36.97 -13.21
N GLY A 285 -5.06 35.89 -12.98
CA GLY A 285 -4.63 34.54 -13.31
C GLY A 285 -3.59 33.95 -12.37
N SER A 286 -3.50 34.47 -11.14
CA SER A 286 -2.56 33.99 -10.13
C SER A 286 -2.86 32.55 -9.71
N ASN A 287 -1.82 31.74 -9.54
CA ASN A 287 -1.88 30.40 -8.97
C ASN A 287 -1.61 30.38 -7.45
N ASP A 288 -1.58 31.53 -6.79
CA ASP A 288 -1.35 31.66 -5.35
C ASP A 288 -2.38 32.61 -4.73
N VAL A 289 -3.65 32.22 -4.83
CA VAL A 289 -4.77 32.93 -4.21
C VAL A 289 -5.56 31.90 -3.41
N ASP A 290 -5.68 32.12 -2.11
CA ASP A 290 -6.47 31.27 -1.24
C ASP A 290 -7.96 31.25 -1.64
N ASN A 291 -8.60 30.08 -1.53
CA ASN A 291 -10.01 29.90 -1.90
C ASN A 291 -10.98 30.35 -0.79
N THR A 292 -10.62 31.39 -0.01
CA THR A 292 -11.45 31.93 1.08
C THR A 292 -12.85 32.34 0.59
N ALA A 293 -12.97 32.82 -0.65
CA ALA A 293 -14.25 33.20 -1.25
C ALA A 293 -15.18 32.00 -1.43
N GLY A 294 -14.65 30.87 -1.91
CA GLY A 294 -15.39 29.62 -2.04
C GLY A 294 -15.85 29.10 -0.67
N VAL A 295 -14.95 29.04 0.31
CA VAL A 295 -15.27 28.62 1.69
C VAL A 295 -16.40 29.46 2.29
N ASN A 296 -16.31 30.78 2.20
CA ASN A 296 -17.34 31.69 2.71
C ASN A 296 -18.70 31.49 2.03
N ALA A 297 -18.70 31.24 0.71
CA ALA A 297 -19.93 30.97 -0.03
C ALA A 297 -20.57 29.64 0.41
N ILE A 298 -19.76 28.58 0.59
CA ILE A 298 -20.20 27.27 1.08
C ILE A 298 -20.84 27.40 2.47
N HIS A 299 -20.18 28.11 3.40
CA HIS A 299 -20.72 28.34 4.74
C HIS A 299 -21.99 29.19 4.73
N THR A 300 -22.08 30.18 3.85
CA THR A 300 -23.30 31.00 3.67
C THR A 300 -24.47 30.15 3.18
N ALA A 301 -24.20 29.14 2.35
CA ALA A 301 -25.19 28.14 1.94
C ALA A 301 -25.54 27.12 3.04
N GLY A 302 -24.88 27.16 4.19
CA GLY A 302 -25.09 26.25 5.32
C GLY A 302 -24.39 24.90 5.19
N ALA A 303 -23.47 24.76 4.22
CA ALA A 303 -22.70 23.55 3.97
C ALA A 303 -21.30 23.60 4.62
N LYS A 304 -20.55 22.51 4.51
CA LYS A 304 -19.18 22.34 5.05
C LYS A 304 -18.14 22.28 3.94
N ALA A 305 -16.94 22.79 4.19
CA ALA A 305 -15.85 22.81 3.22
C ALA A 305 -14.72 21.85 3.61
N ILE A 306 -14.36 20.94 2.70
CA ILE A 306 -13.17 20.08 2.76
C ILE A 306 -12.10 20.72 1.88
N CYS A 307 -10.89 20.83 2.42
CA CYS A 307 -9.72 21.38 1.74
C CYS A 307 -8.99 20.27 1.01
N TYR A 308 -9.00 20.27 -0.33
CA TYR A 308 -8.14 19.38 -1.11
C TYR A 308 -6.68 19.85 -1.01
N VAL A 309 -5.80 18.94 -0.63
CA VAL A 309 -4.34 19.15 -0.62
C VAL A 309 -3.67 17.91 -1.19
N ASP A 310 -2.90 18.06 -2.27
CA ASP A 310 -1.99 16.98 -2.66
C ASP A 310 -0.87 16.82 -1.63
N ALA A 311 -0.69 15.60 -1.13
CA ALA A 311 0.38 15.28 -0.19
C ALA A 311 1.38 14.25 -0.75
N GLY A 312 0.99 13.48 -1.78
CA GLY A 312 1.75 12.34 -2.28
C GLY A 312 2.51 12.60 -3.57
N THR A 313 2.19 13.69 -4.28
CA THR A 313 2.85 14.06 -5.53
C THR A 313 3.22 15.54 -5.54
N ASP A 314 4.07 15.91 -6.50
CA ASP A 314 4.38 17.29 -6.82
C ASP A 314 3.63 17.73 -8.08
N GLU A 315 2.77 18.71 -7.91
CA GLU A 315 2.04 19.41 -8.96
C GLU A 315 2.85 20.66 -9.37
N PRO A 316 3.48 20.69 -10.56
CA PRO A 316 4.46 21.72 -10.91
C PRO A 316 3.87 23.13 -11.09
N PHE A 317 2.53 23.24 -11.12
CA PHE A 317 1.83 24.51 -11.17
C PHE A 317 1.57 25.11 -9.77
N ARG A 318 1.86 24.40 -8.68
CA ARG A 318 1.71 24.91 -7.31
C ARG A 318 2.81 25.93 -7.00
N PRO A 319 2.52 26.97 -6.21
CA PRO A 319 3.48 28.03 -5.92
C PRO A 319 4.72 27.56 -5.12
N ASP A 320 4.61 26.44 -4.41
CA ASP A 320 5.68 25.84 -3.60
C ASP A 320 6.51 24.78 -4.34
N HIS A 321 6.22 24.47 -5.62
CA HIS A 321 6.96 23.52 -6.44
C HIS A 321 8.49 23.71 -6.38
N GLN A 322 8.96 24.97 -6.43
CA GLN A 322 10.40 25.25 -6.39
C GLN A 322 11.08 24.75 -5.11
N ALA A 323 10.37 24.68 -3.98
CA ALA A 323 10.92 24.13 -2.74
C ALA A 323 11.20 22.62 -2.86
N PHE A 324 10.35 21.89 -3.59
CA PHE A 324 10.54 20.46 -3.87
C PHE A 324 11.76 20.25 -4.79
N VAL A 325 11.90 21.07 -5.84
CA VAL A 325 13.06 21.05 -6.74
C VAL A 325 14.37 21.36 -5.99
N ASP A 326 14.35 22.34 -5.10
CA ASP A 326 15.51 22.73 -4.30
C ASP A 326 15.92 21.62 -3.33
N PHE A 327 14.95 20.97 -2.67
CA PHE A 327 15.20 19.84 -1.78
C PHE A 327 15.75 18.63 -2.55
N ASP A 328 15.14 18.27 -3.68
CA ASP A 328 15.60 17.16 -4.52
C ASP A 328 17.05 17.36 -4.98
N THR A 329 17.38 18.57 -5.43
CA THR A 329 18.75 18.94 -5.81
C THR A 329 19.72 18.80 -4.63
N ALA A 330 19.30 19.24 -3.43
CA ALA A 330 20.14 19.19 -2.24
C ALA A 330 20.41 17.74 -1.75
N CYS A 331 19.45 16.83 -1.92
CA CYS A 331 19.61 15.42 -1.56
C CYS A 331 20.12 14.53 -2.71
N GLY A 332 20.45 15.11 -3.87
CA GLY A 332 21.05 14.39 -4.98
C GLY A 332 20.06 13.57 -5.83
N GLY A 333 18.83 14.06 -6.00
CA GLY A 333 17.80 13.40 -6.81
C GLY A 333 17.03 12.32 -6.05
N CYS A 334 16.73 12.57 -4.77
CA CYS A 334 16.13 11.58 -3.88
C CYS A 334 14.61 11.67 -3.73
N LEU A 335 13.97 12.73 -4.24
CA LEU A 335 12.59 13.06 -3.92
C LEU A 335 11.63 12.62 -5.04
N PHE A 336 11.96 12.89 -6.29
CA PHE A 336 11.04 12.67 -7.41
C PHE A 336 11.06 11.24 -7.95
N GLY A 337 9.87 10.66 -8.06
CA GLY A 337 9.61 9.41 -8.74
C GLY A 337 9.21 9.60 -10.20
N LYS A 338 8.48 8.62 -10.73
CA LYS A 338 7.90 8.64 -12.07
C LYS A 338 6.70 9.58 -12.15
N PRO A 339 6.34 10.02 -13.37
CA PRO A 339 5.08 10.72 -13.59
C PRO A 339 3.87 9.89 -13.19
N VAL A 340 2.84 10.57 -12.67
CA VAL A 340 1.55 9.97 -12.35
C VAL A 340 0.81 9.58 -13.64
N GLY A 341 0.08 8.46 -13.59
CA GLY A 341 -0.67 7.98 -14.75
C GLY A 341 -1.76 8.99 -15.16
N GLY A 342 -1.69 9.52 -16.38
CA GLY A 342 -2.64 10.53 -16.86
C GLY A 342 -2.16 11.97 -16.70
N PHE A 343 -1.28 12.24 -15.72
CA PHE A 343 -0.75 13.56 -15.40
C PHE A 343 0.77 13.59 -15.57
N ARG A 344 1.24 13.82 -16.81
CA ARG A 344 2.65 13.64 -17.17
C ARG A 344 3.63 14.60 -16.48
N GLU A 345 3.13 15.72 -16.00
CA GLU A 345 3.95 16.76 -15.36
C GLU A 345 3.96 16.60 -13.84
N GLU A 346 3.04 15.83 -13.28
CA GLU A 346 2.92 15.51 -11.86
C GLU A 346 3.76 14.28 -11.51
N HIS A 347 4.53 14.35 -10.44
CA HIS A 347 5.50 13.30 -10.08
C HIS A 347 5.23 12.76 -8.67
N TRP A 348 5.28 11.44 -8.52
CA TRP A 348 5.26 10.80 -7.19
C TRP A 348 6.40 11.29 -6.32
N LEU A 349 6.15 11.49 -5.03
CA LEU A 349 7.15 11.88 -4.04
C LEU A 349 7.64 10.69 -3.21
N ASP A 350 8.92 10.67 -2.87
CA ASP A 350 9.49 9.71 -1.95
C ASP A 350 9.11 10.04 -0.51
N ILE A 351 8.16 9.28 0.04
CA ILE A 351 7.68 9.40 1.42
C ILE A 351 8.50 8.56 2.42
N ASP A 352 9.61 7.96 1.98
CA ASP A 352 10.62 7.47 2.91
C ASP A 352 11.40 8.65 3.53
N ASP A 353 12.13 8.41 4.62
CA ASP A 353 12.80 9.48 5.38
C ASP A 353 14.29 9.23 5.56
N GLY A 354 14.87 8.32 4.78
CA GLY A 354 16.31 8.01 4.83
C GLY A 354 17.22 9.22 4.59
N GLN A 355 16.72 10.25 3.91
CA GLN A 355 17.39 11.53 3.66
C GLN A 355 16.53 12.75 4.07
N GLY A 356 15.47 12.54 4.87
CA GLY A 356 14.59 13.61 5.33
C GLY A 356 13.42 13.96 4.40
N GLN A 357 13.14 13.15 3.36
CA GLN A 357 12.13 13.46 2.34
C GLN A 357 10.73 13.56 2.96
N ARG A 358 10.29 12.54 3.71
CA ARG A 358 9.01 12.58 4.44
C ARG A 358 8.90 13.78 5.36
N THR A 359 9.95 14.08 6.12
CA THR A 359 9.98 15.24 7.03
C THR A 359 9.78 16.56 6.26
N PHE A 360 10.45 16.71 5.11
CA PHE A 360 10.29 17.87 4.25
C PHE A 360 8.87 17.97 3.67
N ILE A 361 8.33 16.88 3.11
CA ILE A 361 6.97 16.81 2.54
C ILE A 361 5.93 17.20 3.59
N LEU A 362 5.99 16.61 4.79
CA LEU A 362 5.08 16.94 5.90
C LEU A 362 5.20 18.42 6.31
N GLY A 363 6.37 19.04 6.16
CA GLY A 363 6.56 20.47 6.37
C GLY A 363 5.82 21.33 5.35
N GLN A 364 5.91 21.00 4.06
CA GLN A 364 5.18 21.70 2.99
C GLN A 364 3.67 21.50 3.13
N VAL A 365 3.23 20.25 3.36
CA VAL A 365 1.83 19.93 3.58
C VAL A 365 1.29 20.64 4.83
N SER A 366 2.06 20.71 5.93
CA SER A 366 1.66 21.49 7.11
C SER A 366 1.42 22.96 6.79
N ALA A 367 2.24 23.58 5.93
CA ALA A 367 2.04 24.96 5.52
C ALA A 367 0.77 25.13 4.67
N ARG A 368 0.46 24.19 3.78
CA ARG A 368 -0.82 24.15 3.04
C ARG A 368 -2.02 24.03 3.98
N VAL A 369 -1.94 23.15 4.98
CA VAL A 369 -3.01 22.96 5.99
C VAL A 369 -3.18 24.21 6.88
N ASP A 370 -2.11 24.97 7.15
CA ASP A 370 -2.22 26.26 7.85
C ASP A 370 -3.01 27.30 7.04
N ARG A 371 -2.92 27.28 5.70
CA ARG A 371 -3.76 28.09 4.82
C ARG A 371 -5.22 27.63 4.89
N CYS A 372 -5.49 26.33 4.70
CA CYS A 372 -6.83 25.75 4.84
C CYS A 372 -7.50 26.18 6.16
N LYS A 373 -6.77 26.10 7.27
CA LYS A 373 -7.25 26.54 8.57
C LYS A 373 -7.57 28.04 8.61
N THR A 374 -6.68 28.85 8.07
CA THR A 374 -6.82 30.32 8.05
C THR A 374 -8.03 30.76 7.21
N ASP A 375 -8.29 30.06 6.10
CA ASP A 375 -9.42 30.32 5.22
C ASP A 375 -10.77 29.84 5.77
N GLY A 376 -10.74 29.02 6.82
CA GLY A 376 -11.94 28.55 7.51
C GLY A 376 -12.48 27.21 7.01
N PHE A 377 -11.69 26.40 6.30
CA PHE A 377 -12.10 25.04 5.98
C PHE A 377 -12.47 24.24 7.25
N ASP A 378 -13.43 23.32 7.12
CA ASP A 378 -13.89 22.48 8.23
C ASP A 378 -13.10 21.17 8.33
N ALA A 379 -12.53 20.74 7.20
CA ALA A 379 -11.78 19.51 7.06
C ALA A 379 -10.68 19.65 5.99
N VAL A 380 -9.80 18.66 5.94
CA VAL A 380 -8.82 18.48 4.86
C VAL A 380 -8.92 17.06 4.32
N GLU A 381 -8.73 16.88 3.03
CA GLU A 381 -8.35 15.60 2.45
C GLU A 381 -6.96 15.70 1.84
N PHE A 382 -6.22 14.60 1.89
CA PHE A 382 -4.89 14.51 1.33
C PHE A 382 -4.92 13.55 0.14
N ASP A 383 -4.63 14.06 -1.06
CA ASP A 383 -4.62 13.23 -2.26
C ASP A 383 -3.27 12.52 -2.47
N ASN A 384 -3.30 11.49 -3.31
CA ASN A 384 -2.16 10.66 -3.69
C ASN A 384 -1.47 9.96 -2.49
N VAL A 385 -2.23 9.65 -1.45
CA VAL A 385 -1.77 8.99 -0.22
C VAL A 385 -1.78 7.46 -0.30
N GLU A 386 -1.67 6.92 -1.50
CA GLU A 386 -1.61 5.50 -1.83
C GLU A 386 -0.46 5.21 -2.82
N ALA A 387 0.75 5.71 -2.55
CA ALA A 387 1.90 5.56 -3.44
C ALA A 387 2.47 4.12 -3.48
N TYR A 388 2.45 3.39 -2.36
CA TYR A 388 3.09 2.05 -2.26
C TYR A 388 2.58 0.94 -3.23
N PRO A 389 1.31 0.87 -3.66
CA PRO A 389 0.85 -0.11 -4.63
C PRO A 389 1.06 0.37 -6.08
N ASN A 390 1.48 1.62 -6.28
CA ASN A 390 1.65 2.25 -7.58
C ASN A 390 3.08 2.08 -8.13
N ASN A 391 3.22 2.21 -9.45
CA ASN A 391 4.52 2.16 -10.12
C ASN A 391 5.21 3.54 -10.07
N THR A 392 5.58 3.95 -8.87
CA THR A 392 6.22 5.26 -8.60
C THR A 392 7.68 5.28 -9.03
N GLY A 393 8.33 4.11 -9.18
CA GLY A 393 9.79 4.04 -9.35
C GLY A 393 10.57 4.32 -8.07
N LEU A 394 9.89 4.49 -6.95
CA LEU A 394 10.43 4.71 -5.61
C LEU A 394 10.20 3.47 -4.74
N PRO A 395 11.07 3.16 -3.76
CA PRO A 395 10.96 1.98 -2.92
C PRO A 395 9.96 2.18 -1.76
N ILE A 396 8.71 2.57 -2.06
CA ILE A 396 7.71 2.87 -1.03
C ILE A 396 7.04 1.58 -0.56
N SER A 397 7.18 1.27 0.74
CA SER A 397 6.56 0.11 1.38
C SER A 397 5.18 0.42 1.97
N GLU A 398 4.38 -0.60 2.24
CA GLU A 398 3.11 -0.45 2.98
C GLU A 398 3.36 0.21 4.35
N ALA A 399 4.41 -0.19 5.08
CA ALA A 399 4.76 0.41 6.36
C ALA A 399 5.13 1.89 6.24
N THR A 400 5.83 2.27 5.16
CA THR A 400 6.16 3.68 4.86
C THR A 400 4.88 4.48 4.61
N GLN A 401 3.92 3.93 3.86
CA GLN A 401 2.63 4.58 3.63
C GLN A 401 1.84 4.78 4.94
N LEU A 402 1.78 3.75 5.80
CA LEU A 402 1.10 3.86 7.10
C LEU A 402 1.72 4.98 7.95
N LEU A 403 3.05 5.08 8.00
CA LEU A 403 3.72 6.16 8.73
C LEU A 403 3.36 7.54 8.17
N PHE A 404 3.30 7.68 6.85
CA PHE A 404 2.94 8.94 6.20
C PHE A 404 1.48 9.32 6.45
N ASN A 405 0.54 8.40 6.18
CA ASN A 405 -0.89 8.66 6.30
C ASN A 405 -1.31 8.92 7.76
N THR A 406 -0.73 8.21 8.72
CA THR A 406 -1.00 8.47 10.15
C THR A 406 -0.42 9.81 10.62
N ALA A 407 0.73 10.24 10.08
CA ALA A 407 1.30 11.55 10.36
C ALA A 407 0.43 12.68 9.79
N LEU A 408 -0.08 12.53 8.57
CA LEU A 408 -1.01 13.48 7.93
C LEU A 408 -2.32 13.65 8.71
N ALA A 409 -2.94 12.54 9.12
CA ALA A 409 -4.17 12.58 9.92
C ALA A 409 -3.95 13.30 11.25
N ASN A 410 -2.89 12.93 11.98
CA ASN A 410 -2.54 13.58 13.24
C ASN A 410 -2.20 15.07 13.06
N LEU A 411 -1.53 15.44 11.96
CA LEU A 411 -1.23 16.83 11.61
C LEU A 411 -2.52 17.65 11.48
N ALA A 412 -3.50 17.17 10.70
CA ALA A 412 -4.80 17.84 10.54
C ALA A 412 -5.52 18.01 11.89
N HIS A 413 -5.57 16.94 12.70
CA HIS A 413 -6.17 16.96 14.03
C HIS A 413 -5.51 17.96 14.98
N THR A 414 -4.18 18.04 15.01
CA THR A 414 -3.46 19.04 15.83
C THR A 414 -3.75 20.48 15.40
N LYS A 415 -4.16 20.70 14.15
CA LYS A 415 -4.57 22.00 13.63
C LYS A 415 -6.06 22.28 13.85
N GLY A 416 -6.83 21.33 14.37
CA GLY A 416 -8.26 21.47 14.66
C GLY A 416 -9.18 21.22 13.46
N LEU A 417 -8.65 20.55 12.43
CA LEU A 417 -9.37 20.16 11.22
C LEU A 417 -9.69 18.68 11.25
N THR A 418 -10.89 18.35 10.79
CA THR A 418 -11.31 16.98 10.49
C THR A 418 -10.56 16.45 9.27
N VAL A 419 -10.33 15.14 9.15
CA VAL A 419 -9.50 14.59 8.06
C VAL A 419 -10.13 13.39 7.36
N GLY A 420 -10.08 13.40 6.03
CA GLY A 420 -10.53 12.31 5.16
C GLY A 420 -9.39 11.42 4.68
N LEU A 421 -9.61 10.09 4.68
CA LEU A 421 -8.72 9.17 3.96
C LEU A 421 -9.15 9.11 2.49
N LYS A 422 -8.27 9.52 1.58
CA LYS A 422 -8.46 9.36 0.15
C LYS A 422 -7.97 7.98 -0.31
N ASN A 423 -8.82 7.26 -1.03
CA ASN A 423 -8.52 5.97 -1.65
C ASN A 423 -7.94 4.93 -0.67
N ASP A 424 -6.61 4.77 -0.59
CA ASP A 424 -5.80 3.75 0.17
C ASP A 424 -6.61 2.60 0.81
N VAL A 425 -7.37 1.90 -0.02
CA VAL A 425 -8.44 1.01 0.44
C VAL A 425 -7.88 -0.24 1.13
N ALA A 426 -6.64 -0.61 0.79
CA ALA A 426 -5.98 -1.80 1.31
C ALA A 426 -5.44 -1.59 2.73
N GLN A 427 -5.23 -0.35 3.18
CA GLN A 427 -4.76 -0.04 4.54
C GLN A 427 -5.85 0.44 5.50
N VAL A 428 -7.12 0.47 5.07
CA VAL A 428 -8.28 0.94 5.87
C VAL A 428 -8.35 0.31 7.27
N THR A 429 -7.98 -0.96 7.42
CA THR A 429 -8.02 -1.63 8.74
C THR A 429 -7.15 -0.92 9.77
N GLU A 430 -5.96 -0.49 9.36
CA GLU A 430 -4.97 0.20 10.19
C GLU A 430 -5.25 1.71 10.26
N LEU A 431 -5.72 2.32 9.16
CA LEU A 431 -5.88 3.78 9.04
C LEU A 431 -7.23 4.31 9.57
N ARG A 432 -8.33 3.55 9.51
CA ARG A 432 -9.66 4.02 9.95
C ARG A 432 -9.72 4.64 11.35
N PRO A 433 -8.92 4.21 12.36
CA PRO A 433 -8.86 4.88 13.66
C PRO A 433 -8.38 6.34 13.61
N TYR A 434 -7.58 6.73 12.62
CA TYR A 434 -6.97 8.06 12.48
C TYR A 434 -7.83 9.05 11.70
N PHE A 435 -8.65 8.58 10.76
CA PHE A 435 -9.41 9.44 9.84
C PHE A 435 -10.88 9.54 10.21
N ASP A 436 -11.53 10.68 9.98
CA ASP A 436 -12.91 10.96 10.39
C ASP A 436 -13.94 10.56 9.34
N PHE A 437 -13.52 10.45 8.08
CA PHE A 437 -14.30 9.98 6.94
C PHE A 437 -13.37 9.39 5.87
N ALA A 438 -13.95 8.84 4.80
CA ALA A 438 -13.18 8.42 3.63
C ALA A 438 -13.76 9.05 2.36
N ILE A 439 -12.89 9.38 1.42
CA ILE A 439 -13.22 9.70 0.04
C ILE A 439 -12.61 8.60 -0.81
N ASN A 440 -13.41 8.01 -1.70
CA ASN A 440 -12.89 7.03 -2.63
C ASN A 440 -13.47 7.25 -4.02
N GLU A 441 -12.58 7.13 -4.99
CA GLU A 441 -12.88 7.12 -6.40
C GLU A 441 -12.95 5.69 -6.91
N GLU A 442 -14.00 5.40 -7.67
CA GLU A 442 -14.11 4.21 -8.52
C GLU A 442 -14.14 2.85 -7.79
N CYS A 443 -14.46 2.78 -6.48
CA CYS A 443 -14.54 1.48 -5.82
C CYS A 443 -15.53 0.51 -6.47
N GLN A 444 -16.56 1.01 -7.17
CA GLN A 444 -17.52 0.16 -7.87
C GLN A 444 -16.93 -0.41 -9.15
N GLU A 445 -16.15 0.38 -9.89
CA GLU A 445 -15.40 -0.05 -11.08
C GLU A 445 -14.36 -1.12 -10.70
N PHE A 446 -13.59 -0.87 -9.64
CA PHE A 446 -12.52 -1.77 -9.20
C PHE A 446 -12.97 -2.89 -8.26
N ASN A 447 -14.28 -2.99 -7.98
CA ASN A 447 -14.88 -3.99 -7.10
C ASN A 447 -14.20 -4.07 -5.72
N GLU A 448 -13.96 -2.90 -5.13
CA GLU A 448 -13.28 -2.75 -3.85
C GLU A 448 -14.15 -2.08 -2.78
N CYS A 449 -15.38 -1.65 -3.07
CA CYS A 449 -16.18 -0.84 -2.13
C CYS A 449 -16.36 -1.45 -0.72
N SER A 450 -16.36 -2.78 -0.59
CA SER A 450 -16.50 -3.44 0.72
C SER A 450 -15.32 -3.19 1.67
N THR A 451 -14.15 -2.80 1.15
CA THR A 451 -12.99 -2.44 1.99
C THR A 451 -13.24 -1.18 2.81
N LEU A 452 -14.19 -0.34 2.40
CA LEU A 452 -14.57 0.92 3.05
C LEU A 452 -15.68 0.73 4.10
N ASP A 453 -16.37 -0.42 4.13
CA ASP A 453 -17.40 -0.75 5.14
C ASP A 453 -16.93 -0.52 6.60
N PRO A 454 -15.65 -0.73 6.99
CA PRO A 454 -15.17 -0.41 8.32
C PRO A 454 -15.37 1.06 8.75
N PHE A 455 -15.37 2.03 7.82
CA PHE A 455 -15.71 3.43 8.15
C PHE A 455 -17.18 3.55 8.50
N VAL A 456 -18.07 3.00 7.66
CA VAL A 456 -19.52 3.03 7.87
C VAL A 456 -19.91 2.34 9.17
N VAL A 457 -19.33 1.17 9.47
CA VAL A 457 -19.54 0.43 10.73
C VAL A 457 -19.08 1.25 11.94
N ALA A 458 -18.04 2.07 11.78
CA ALA A 458 -17.58 2.99 12.81
C ALA A 458 -18.39 4.31 12.88
N GLY A 459 -19.46 4.45 12.09
CA GLY A 459 -20.30 5.65 12.05
C GLY A 459 -19.69 6.83 11.28
N LYS A 460 -18.65 6.57 10.48
CA LYS A 460 -17.93 7.57 9.68
C LYS A 460 -18.42 7.55 8.22
N PRO A 461 -18.70 8.69 7.59
CA PRO A 461 -19.18 8.71 6.22
C PRO A 461 -18.10 8.27 5.24
N VAL A 462 -18.56 7.67 4.14
CA VAL A 462 -17.75 7.36 2.96
C VAL A 462 -18.36 8.14 1.79
N TYR A 463 -17.58 9.06 1.22
CA TYR A 463 -17.92 9.78 0.00
C TYR A 463 -17.38 8.97 -1.18
N GLN A 464 -18.28 8.46 -2.01
CA GLN A 464 -17.95 7.61 -3.14
C GLN A 464 -18.13 8.41 -4.44
N VAL A 465 -17.12 8.44 -5.29
CA VAL A 465 -17.15 9.15 -6.57
C VAL A 465 -16.96 8.14 -7.69
N GLU A 466 -17.81 8.18 -8.72
CA GLU A 466 -17.73 7.26 -9.85
C GLU A 466 -17.74 8.03 -11.17
N TYR A 467 -16.84 7.65 -12.08
CA TYR A 467 -16.65 8.32 -13.37
C TYR A 467 -17.17 7.52 -14.56
N GLN A 468 -17.02 6.20 -14.52
CA GLN A 468 -17.35 5.31 -15.65
C GLN A 468 -18.61 4.47 -15.41
N VAL A 469 -18.86 4.08 -14.15
CA VAL A 469 -19.98 3.19 -13.82
C VAL A 469 -21.28 3.98 -13.71
N GLY A 470 -22.31 3.54 -14.44
CA GLY A 470 -23.61 4.22 -14.44
C GLY A 470 -24.37 4.13 -13.12
N ALA A 471 -25.20 5.15 -12.84
CA ALA A 471 -25.91 5.33 -11.58
C ALA A 471 -26.83 4.15 -11.20
N GLY A 472 -27.36 3.44 -12.20
CA GLY A 472 -28.19 2.24 -11.98
C GLY A 472 -27.47 1.10 -11.26
N THR A 473 -26.15 1.02 -11.39
CA THR A 473 -25.31 0.04 -10.67
C THR A 473 -24.80 0.63 -9.37
N VAL A 474 -24.28 1.86 -9.41
CA VAL A 474 -23.66 2.55 -8.27
C VAL A 474 -24.65 2.80 -7.14
N CYS A 475 -25.77 3.46 -7.45
CA CYS A 475 -26.62 4.04 -6.41
C CYS A 475 -27.33 3.01 -5.52
N PRO A 476 -27.89 1.90 -6.04
CA PRO A 476 -28.46 0.85 -5.17
C PRO A 476 -27.41 0.23 -4.25
N ALA A 477 -26.20 -0.04 -4.76
CA ALA A 477 -25.12 -0.65 -3.98
C ALA A 477 -24.59 0.30 -2.90
N ALA A 478 -24.31 1.56 -3.27
CA ALA A 478 -23.84 2.59 -2.34
C ALA A 478 -24.87 2.86 -1.24
N LYS A 479 -26.15 3.02 -1.58
CA LYS A 479 -27.22 3.24 -0.61
C LYS A 479 -27.39 2.05 0.34
N GLY A 480 -27.36 0.82 -0.18
CA GLY A 480 -27.46 -0.40 0.62
C GLY A 480 -26.35 -0.54 1.67
N ALA A 481 -25.19 0.06 1.41
CA ALA A 481 -24.04 0.08 2.30
C ALA A 481 -23.81 1.44 3.00
N ASN A 482 -24.80 2.35 2.99
CA ASN A 482 -24.69 3.70 3.59
C ASN A 482 -23.51 4.55 3.08
N ARG A 483 -23.04 4.33 1.85
CA ARG A 483 -22.09 5.23 1.19
C ARG A 483 -22.81 6.40 0.50
N ASN A 484 -22.18 7.56 0.53
CA ASN A 484 -22.68 8.80 -0.05
C ASN A 484 -22.08 8.95 -1.45
N ALA A 485 -22.73 8.34 -2.44
CA ALA A 485 -22.21 8.28 -3.80
C ALA A 485 -22.72 9.42 -4.70
N ILE A 486 -21.81 9.93 -5.53
CA ILE A 486 -22.08 10.86 -6.63
C ILE A 486 -21.42 10.35 -7.91
N LEU A 487 -22.01 10.68 -9.06
CA LEU A 487 -21.36 10.51 -10.36
C LEU A 487 -20.87 11.86 -10.87
N LYS A 488 -19.63 11.87 -11.37
CA LYS A 488 -18.87 13.03 -11.83
C LYS A 488 -18.20 12.72 -13.18
N SER A 489 -17.64 13.72 -13.84
CA SER A 489 -16.57 13.52 -14.83
C SER A 489 -15.21 13.62 -14.15
N VAL A 490 -14.17 13.06 -14.78
CA VAL A 490 -12.77 13.15 -14.30
C VAL A 490 -12.24 14.58 -14.25
N ASP A 491 -12.88 15.52 -14.95
CA ASP A 491 -12.48 16.93 -14.95
C ASP A 491 -12.91 17.65 -13.67
N LEU A 492 -13.82 17.10 -12.86
CA LEU A 492 -14.19 17.64 -11.54
C LEU A 492 -14.63 19.12 -11.52
N PHE A 493 -15.28 19.60 -12.58
CA PHE A 493 -16.08 20.83 -12.58
C PHE A 493 -17.31 20.72 -11.67
N ASP A 494 -18.08 21.79 -11.49
CA ASP A 494 -19.36 21.78 -10.76
C ASP A 494 -20.32 20.71 -11.31
N THR A 495 -20.43 20.62 -12.64
CA THR A 495 -21.29 19.66 -13.35
C THR A 495 -20.48 18.70 -14.23
N PRO A 496 -20.95 17.46 -14.45
CA PRO A 496 -22.16 16.86 -13.90
C PRO A 496 -22.06 16.63 -12.38
N TRP A 497 -23.20 16.65 -11.70
CA TRP A 497 -23.35 16.23 -10.30
C TRP A 497 -24.62 15.40 -10.19
N THR A 498 -24.47 14.08 -10.15
CA THR A 498 -25.61 13.15 -10.00
C THR A 498 -25.55 12.48 -8.63
N PRO A 499 -26.28 12.97 -7.62
CA PRO A 499 -26.28 12.38 -6.30
C PRO A 499 -27.17 11.13 -6.26
N CYS A 500 -26.73 10.10 -5.53
CA CYS A 500 -27.55 8.91 -5.34
C CYS A 500 -28.71 9.13 -4.35
N ARG A 501 -28.60 10.11 -3.44
CA ARG A 501 -29.56 10.38 -2.36
C ARG A 501 -29.87 11.85 -2.19
#